data_AF-W2ZT79-F1
#
_entry.id   AF-W2ZT79-F1
#
_cell.length_a   1.000
_cell.length_b   1.000
_cell.length_c   1.000
_cell.angle_alpha   90.00
_cell.angle_beta   90.00
_cell.angle_gamma   90.00
#
_symmetry.space_group_name_H-M   'P 1'
#
loop_
_entity.id
_entity.type
_entity.pdbx_description
1 polymer ?
#
loop_
_entity_poly.entity_id
_entity_poly.type
_entity_poly.pdbx_seq_one_letter_code
_entity_poly.pdbx_strand_id
1 'polypeptide(L)'
;MKRQKEVVESTADTQHASNPPKAAPPTNVDDQIAPAIPNTLSGRTVSLSDQFCAQSHTYCTHTKIRDFINSNDVSNPDVRSSVRIRARLLWMSEDTVRSFDHAGNTTQHHFLRLYLGEEQAPEPIEQQQEEYQDAQKQDAMQAKQYLITTSLCQIDLADPRLPDEGSVITLTPTKMRVYRNCVQLDTKLHNITVVTKPLNP
;
A
#
# COMPACT_ATOMS: atom_id res chain seq x y z
N MET A 1 42.77 15.91 -34.93
CA MET A 1 42.64 15.41 -36.32
C MET A 1 41.84 14.12 -36.32
N LYS A 2 41.00 13.88 -37.35
CA LYS A 2 40.45 12.62 -37.93
C LYS A 2 40.44 11.32 -37.05
N ARG A 3 39.29 10.68 -36.76
CA ARG A 3 38.52 9.63 -37.54
C ARG A 3 39.35 8.35 -37.81
N GLN A 4 38.89 7.09 -37.79
CA GLN A 4 37.60 6.37 -38.06
C GLN A 4 37.30 5.28 -36.98
N LYS A 5 36.51 4.21 -37.23
CA LYS A 5 35.02 4.13 -37.30
C LYS A 5 34.51 2.74 -37.80
N GLU A 6 34.25 1.78 -36.90
CA GLU A 6 33.52 0.51 -37.11
C GLU A 6 32.62 0.29 -35.86
N VAL A 7 31.33 -0.09 -35.87
CA VAL A 7 30.40 -0.66 -36.88
C VAL A 7 30.74 -2.07 -37.37
N VAL A 8 30.15 -3.05 -36.68
CA VAL A 8 29.72 -4.32 -37.28
C VAL A 8 28.23 -4.49 -36.96
N GLU A 9 27.44 -4.58 -38.02
CA GLU A 9 26.02 -4.90 -38.03
C GLU A 9 25.89 -6.37 -38.46
N SER A 10 24.93 -7.12 -37.91
CA SER A 10 24.62 -8.47 -38.37
C SER A 10 23.12 -8.69 -38.38
N THR A 11 22.56 -8.77 -39.59
CA THR A 11 21.16 -9.00 -39.90
C THR A 11 21.00 -10.29 -40.70
N ALA A 12 20.08 -11.15 -40.29
CA ALA A 12 19.36 -12.13 -41.13
C ALA A 12 18.18 -12.65 -40.28
N ASP A 13 16.95 -12.22 -40.57
CA ASP A 13 16.01 -12.83 -41.53
C ASP A 13 15.42 -14.18 -41.05
N THR A 14 14.17 -14.19 -40.59
CA THR A 14 12.91 -14.17 -41.38
C THR A 14 12.51 -15.57 -41.87
N GLN A 15 11.40 -16.10 -41.34
CA GLN A 15 10.50 -16.96 -42.12
C GLN A 15 9.06 -16.92 -41.61
N HIS A 16 8.13 -17.21 -42.52
CA HIS A 16 6.73 -16.77 -42.52
C HIS A 16 5.76 -17.96 -42.58
N ALA A 17 4.50 -17.75 -42.16
CA ALA A 17 3.33 -18.62 -42.40
C ALA A 17 3.32 -19.98 -41.63
N SER A 18 2.18 -20.60 -41.27
CA SER A 18 0.89 -20.60 -41.98
C SER A 18 -0.34 -20.83 -41.07
N ASN A 19 -1.50 -20.40 -41.57
CA ASN A 19 -2.89 -20.76 -41.22
C ASN A 19 -3.60 -21.05 -42.57
N PRO A 20 -4.82 -21.64 -42.68
CA PRO A 20 -5.73 -22.28 -41.71
C PRO A 20 -6.07 -23.74 -42.17
N PRO A 21 -7.29 -24.37 -42.12
CA PRO A 21 -8.65 -23.85 -42.39
C PRO A 21 -9.76 -24.21 -41.37
N LYS A 22 -10.93 -23.59 -41.59
CA LYS A 22 -12.20 -23.67 -40.84
C LYS A 22 -13.12 -24.75 -41.42
N ALA A 23 -13.79 -25.56 -40.60
CA ALA A 23 -14.87 -26.46 -41.03
C ALA A 23 -15.91 -26.74 -39.91
N ALA A 24 -17.19 -26.85 -40.28
CA ALA A 24 -18.35 -27.26 -39.48
C ALA A 24 -19.57 -27.45 -40.42
N PRO A 25 -20.70 -28.07 -40.03
CA PRO A 25 -20.96 -29.16 -39.07
C PRO A 25 -21.64 -30.38 -39.79
N PRO A 26 -22.15 -31.41 -39.07
CA PRO A 26 -23.60 -31.50 -38.76
C PRO A 26 -23.88 -32.02 -37.33
N THR A 27 -24.90 -31.58 -36.58
CA THR A 27 -26.37 -31.76 -36.71
C THR A 27 -26.87 -33.20 -36.47
N ASN A 28 -27.33 -33.47 -35.24
CA ASN A 28 -28.47 -34.31 -34.82
C ASN A 28 -28.77 -33.92 -33.34
N VAL A 29 -29.95 -33.42 -32.94
CA VAL A 29 -31.24 -34.11 -32.63
C VAL A 29 -31.07 -35.45 -31.91
N ASP A 30 -31.73 -35.77 -30.79
CA ASP A 30 -32.58 -35.07 -29.78
C ASP A 30 -32.14 -35.66 -28.39
N ASP A 31 -32.46 -35.17 -27.19
CA ASP A 31 -33.78 -34.93 -26.59
C ASP A 31 -33.63 -34.20 -25.22
N GLN A 32 -34.53 -33.25 -24.93
CA GLN A 32 -35.13 -32.85 -23.62
C GLN A 32 -34.23 -32.73 -22.33
N ILE A 33 -34.42 -31.81 -21.37
CA ILE A 33 -35.63 -31.20 -20.77
C ILE A 33 -35.29 -29.79 -20.20
N ALA A 34 -36.30 -28.91 -20.10
CA ALA A 34 -36.47 -27.75 -19.18
C ALA A 34 -36.39 -26.31 -19.77
N PRO A 35 -37.18 -25.34 -19.26
CA PRO A 35 -37.56 -24.16 -20.05
C PRO A 35 -37.09 -22.78 -19.54
N ALA A 36 -37.08 -21.83 -20.48
CA ALA A 36 -37.31 -20.39 -20.32
C ALA A 36 -36.43 -19.56 -19.35
N ILE A 37 -35.56 -18.74 -19.92
CA ILE A 37 -35.11 -17.46 -19.32
C ILE A 37 -35.69 -16.32 -20.18
N PRO A 38 -36.55 -15.43 -19.65
CA PRO A 38 -37.02 -14.26 -20.37
C PRO A 38 -35.96 -13.15 -20.37
N ASN A 39 -35.66 -12.60 -21.55
CA ASN A 39 -34.97 -11.33 -21.69
C ASN A 39 -35.84 -10.20 -21.11
N THR A 40 -35.36 -9.53 -20.07
CA THR A 40 -35.88 -8.21 -19.70
C THR A 40 -34.72 -7.27 -19.36
N LEU A 41 -34.39 -6.39 -20.30
CA LEU A 41 -33.61 -5.18 -20.03
C LEU A 41 -34.41 -4.29 -19.07
N SER A 42 -33.99 -4.22 -17.82
CA SER A 42 -34.38 -3.15 -16.89
C SER A 42 -33.13 -2.61 -16.23
N GLY A 43 -32.87 -1.32 -16.45
CA GLY A 43 -31.63 -0.68 -16.03
C GLY A 43 -31.47 -0.71 -14.51
N ARG A 44 -30.52 -1.52 -14.03
CA ARG A 44 -30.05 -1.46 -12.65
C ARG A 44 -28.61 -0.97 -12.67
N THR A 45 -28.47 0.36 -12.82
CA THR A 45 -27.23 1.05 -12.49
C THR A 45 -26.98 0.85 -11.00
N VAL A 46 -26.23 -0.19 -10.64
CA VAL A 46 -25.77 -0.38 -9.27
C VAL A 46 -24.79 0.76 -9.02
N SER A 47 -25.25 1.76 -8.28
CA SER A 47 -24.39 2.87 -7.88
C SER A 47 -23.25 2.32 -7.03
N LEU A 48 -22.01 2.64 -7.41
CA LEU A 48 -20.80 2.27 -6.68
C LEU A 48 -20.78 2.82 -5.23
N SER A 49 -21.70 3.72 -4.88
CA SER A 49 -21.95 4.18 -3.51
C SER A 49 -22.49 3.11 -2.56
N ASP A 50 -23.29 2.16 -3.06
CA ASP A 50 -24.19 1.37 -2.20
C ASP A 50 -23.54 0.08 -1.67
N GLN A 51 -22.27 -0.17 -1.99
CA GLN A 51 -21.49 -1.33 -1.52
C GLN A 51 -20.47 -1.01 -0.43
N PHE A 52 -20.26 0.26 -0.08
CA PHE A 52 -19.26 0.68 0.93
C PHE A 52 -19.78 0.69 2.38
N CYS A 53 -20.94 0.09 2.66
CA CYS A 53 -21.45 -0.02 4.03
C CYS A 53 -20.85 -1.20 4.81
N ALA A 54 -20.09 -0.85 5.86
CA ALA A 54 -19.89 -1.63 7.09
C ALA A 54 -18.91 -2.83 7.11
N GLN A 55 -18.01 -3.00 6.13
CA GLN A 55 -16.86 -3.91 6.29
C GLN A 55 -15.54 -3.16 6.29
N SER A 56 -14.97 -2.94 7.49
CA SER A 56 -13.62 -2.38 7.62
C SER A 56 -12.57 -3.43 7.28
N HIS A 57 -11.87 -3.29 6.16
CA HIS A 57 -10.86 -4.25 5.73
C HIS A 57 -9.55 -4.06 6.50
N THR A 58 -9.03 -5.12 7.11
CA THR A 58 -7.78 -5.06 7.90
C THR A 58 -6.60 -5.55 7.06
N TYR A 59 -5.57 -4.72 6.93
CA TYR A 59 -4.33 -5.05 6.23
C TYR A 59 -3.16 -5.19 7.22
N CYS A 60 -2.45 -6.31 7.14
CA CYS A 60 -1.32 -6.62 8.02
C CYS A 60 0.05 -6.62 7.33
N THR A 61 0.11 -6.39 6.01
CA THR A 61 1.35 -6.46 5.21
C THR A 61 1.53 -5.21 4.36
N HIS A 62 2.77 -4.75 4.23
CA HIS A 62 3.10 -3.50 3.53
C HIS A 62 2.75 -3.60 2.02
N THR A 63 2.93 -4.79 1.42
CA THR A 63 2.54 -5.06 0.02
C THR A 63 1.04 -4.90 -0.19
N LYS A 64 0.18 -5.50 0.64
CA LYS A 64 -1.29 -5.36 0.47
C LYS A 64 -1.77 -3.91 0.64
N ILE A 65 -1.10 -3.13 1.49
CA ILE A 65 -1.40 -1.70 1.68
C ILE A 65 -0.97 -0.90 0.44
N ARG A 66 0.19 -1.20 -0.13
CA ARG A 66 0.66 -0.62 -1.40
C ARG A 66 -0.31 -0.93 -2.54
N ASP A 67 -0.74 -2.19 -2.67
CA ASP A 67 -1.68 -2.64 -3.69
C ASP A 67 -3.05 -1.97 -3.52
N PHE A 68 -3.55 -1.85 -2.29
CA PHE A 68 -4.77 -1.10 -1.99
C PHE A 68 -4.67 0.37 -2.42
N ILE A 69 -3.58 1.06 -2.07
CA ILE A 69 -3.37 2.47 -2.44
C ILE A 69 -3.30 2.64 -3.96
N ASN A 70 -2.64 1.72 -4.66
CA ASN A 70 -2.50 1.78 -6.13
C ASN A 70 -3.80 1.44 -6.87
N SER A 71 -4.73 0.70 -6.24
CA SER A 71 -5.96 0.21 -6.87
C SER A 71 -7.21 1.04 -6.52
N ASN A 72 -7.12 2.01 -5.61
CA ASN A 72 -8.28 2.75 -5.08
C ASN A 72 -8.03 4.26 -5.05
N ASP A 73 -9.10 5.05 -5.17
CA ASP A 73 -9.03 6.49 -4.91
C ASP A 73 -8.92 6.77 -3.40
N VAL A 74 -7.70 6.72 -2.89
CA VAL A 74 -7.40 7.08 -1.50
C VAL A 74 -7.50 8.59 -1.23
N SER A 75 -7.89 9.44 -2.20
CA SER A 75 -8.28 10.83 -1.92
C SER A 75 -9.69 10.93 -1.33
N ASN A 76 -10.55 9.95 -1.61
CA ASN A 76 -11.88 9.82 -1.00
C ASN A 76 -11.76 9.43 0.51
N PRO A 77 -12.35 10.21 1.44
CA PRO A 77 -12.38 9.89 2.87
C PRO A 77 -13.04 8.54 3.20
N ASP A 78 -14.07 8.13 2.46
CA ASP A 78 -14.83 6.90 2.73
C ASP A 78 -14.00 5.66 2.38
N VAL A 79 -13.24 5.72 1.29
CA VAL A 79 -12.24 4.70 0.92
C VAL A 79 -11.19 4.56 2.03
N ARG A 80 -10.68 5.67 2.58
CA ARG A 80 -9.70 5.61 3.69
C ARG A 80 -10.31 5.17 5.02
N SER A 81 -11.55 5.55 5.32
CA SER A 81 -12.23 5.16 6.56
C SER A 81 -12.63 3.68 6.56
N SER A 82 -12.80 3.07 5.38
CA SER A 82 -13.05 1.64 5.19
C SER A 82 -11.86 0.72 5.50
N VAL A 83 -10.65 1.26 5.75
CA VAL A 83 -9.47 0.42 6.03
C VAL A 83 -8.95 0.55 7.46
N ARG A 84 -8.38 -0.54 7.96
CA ARG A 84 -7.59 -0.59 9.19
C ARG A 84 -6.23 -1.20 8.87
N ILE A 85 -5.17 -0.62 9.41
CA ILE A 85 -3.82 -1.15 9.30
C ILE A 85 -3.48 -1.81 10.63
N ARG A 86 -3.05 -3.08 10.64
CA ARG A 86 -2.60 -3.80 11.83
C ARG A 86 -1.12 -4.15 11.69
N ALA A 87 -0.29 -3.64 12.57
CA ALA A 87 1.17 -3.71 12.42
C ALA A 87 1.88 -3.72 13.77
N ARG A 88 3.13 -4.20 13.82
CA ARG A 88 3.99 -4.14 15.00
C ARG A 88 4.73 -2.79 14.99
N LEU A 89 4.62 -1.98 16.05
CA LEU A 89 5.48 -0.80 16.19
C LEU A 89 6.91 -1.29 16.44
N LEU A 90 7.85 -0.87 15.59
CA LEU A 90 9.26 -1.19 15.77
C LEU A 90 9.95 -0.08 16.54
N TRP A 91 9.92 1.16 16.05
CA TRP A 91 10.42 2.31 16.80
C TRP A 91 9.79 3.64 16.37
N MET A 92 10.06 4.68 17.14
CA MET A 92 9.62 6.05 16.86
C MET A 92 10.79 7.02 16.64
N SER A 93 10.58 8.08 15.83
CA SER A 93 11.55 9.18 15.69
C SER A 93 10.87 10.52 15.44
N GLU A 94 11.37 11.57 16.05
CA GLU A 94 10.93 12.94 15.77
C GLU A 94 11.51 13.46 14.44
N ASP A 95 10.72 14.21 13.68
CA ASP A 95 11.01 14.78 12.35
C ASP A 95 10.43 16.21 12.32
N THR A 96 11.23 17.22 12.00
CA THR A 96 10.78 18.62 11.96
C THR A 96 10.95 19.19 10.56
N VAL A 97 9.83 19.40 9.88
CA VAL A 97 9.80 19.97 8.53
C VAL A 97 9.54 21.47 8.63
N ARG A 98 10.45 22.27 8.06
CA ARG A 98 10.29 23.72 7.92
C ARG A 98 9.60 24.04 6.59
N SER A 99 8.52 24.81 6.65
CA SER A 99 7.83 25.37 5.48
C SER A 99 7.94 26.90 5.49
N PHE A 100 7.87 27.49 4.31
CA PHE A 100 7.87 28.95 4.10
C PHE A 100 6.59 29.34 3.39
N ASP A 101 5.90 30.37 3.87
CA ASP A 101 4.75 30.94 3.16
C ASP A 101 5.20 31.92 2.06
N HIS A 102 4.24 32.45 1.29
CA HIS A 102 4.51 33.41 0.21
C HIS A 102 5.04 34.77 0.69
N ALA A 103 4.95 35.07 1.99
CA ALA A 103 5.52 36.27 2.62
C ALA A 103 6.90 36.00 3.25
N GLY A 104 7.42 34.77 3.15
CA GLY A 104 8.70 34.35 3.74
C GLY A 104 8.62 33.98 5.22
N ASN A 105 7.42 33.96 5.83
CA ASN A 105 7.28 33.52 7.22
C ASN A 105 7.57 32.03 7.31
N THR A 106 8.30 31.65 8.36
CA THR A 106 8.65 30.27 8.64
C THR A 106 7.58 29.61 9.51
N THR A 107 7.01 28.50 9.07
CA THR A 107 6.27 27.57 9.93
C THR A 107 7.11 26.32 10.15
N GLN A 108 7.14 25.80 11.37
CA GLN A 108 7.75 24.50 11.69
C GLN A 108 6.65 23.50 11.99
N HIS A 109 6.70 22.36 11.33
CA HIS A 109 5.79 21.24 11.55
C HIS A 109 6.55 20.11 12.23
N HIS A 110 6.27 19.89 13.50
CA HIS A 110 6.76 18.73 14.23
C HIS A 110 5.92 17.50 13.84
N PHE A 111 6.60 16.41 13.48
CA PHE A 111 6.02 15.11 13.19
C PHE A 111 6.72 14.02 13.99
N LEU A 112 5.94 13.22 14.72
CA LEU A 112 6.42 11.94 15.22
C LEU A 112 6.23 10.89 14.12
N ARG A 113 7.31 10.24 13.71
CA ARG A 113 7.32 9.09 12.80
C ARG A 113 7.24 7.80 13.61
N LEU A 114 6.29 6.95 13.25
CA LEU A 114 6.21 5.56 13.70
C LEU A 114 6.67 4.67 12.54
N TYR A 115 7.68 3.84 12.78
CA TYR A 115 8.12 2.80 11.84
C TYR A 115 7.49 1.48 12.25
N LEU A 116 6.63 0.95 11.38
CA LEU A 116 5.86 -0.26 11.67
C LEU A 116 6.32 -1.42 10.76
N GLY A 117 6.57 -2.56 11.38
CA GLY A 117 6.81 -3.85 10.72
C GLY A 117 5.52 -4.66 10.61
N GLU A 118 5.58 -5.77 9.87
CA GLU A 118 4.44 -6.67 9.75
C GLU A 118 4.21 -7.42 11.07
N GLU A 119 2.94 -7.55 11.49
CA GLU A 119 2.61 -8.21 12.75
C GLU A 119 3.17 -9.65 12.83
N GLN A 120 3.10 -10.36 11.71
CA GLN A 120 3.44 -11.78 11.57
C GLN A 120 4.91 -12.01 11.21
N ALA A 121 5.76 -10.98 11.27
CA ALA A 121 7.20 -11.12 11.11
C ALA A 121 7.75 -12.10 12.18
N PRO A 122 8.37 -13.23 11.78
CA PRO A 122 8.79 -14.29 12.70
C PRO A 122 10.02 -13.91 13.53
N GLU A 123 10.75 -12.87 13.12
CA GLU A 123 11.93 -12.38 13.81
C GLU A 123 11.56 -11.69 15.14
N PRO A 124 12.42 -11.78 16.18
CA PRO A 124 12.32 -10.94 17.38
C PRO A 124 12.28 -9.45 17.04
N ILE A 125 11.71 -8.63 17.94
CA ILE A 125 11.58 -7.19 17.70
C ILE A 125 12.95 -6.51 17.63
N GLU A 126 13.88 -6.93 18.48
CA GLU A 126 15.24 -6.38 18.61
C GLU A 126 16.02 -6.59 17.30
N GLN A 127 15.92 -7.79 16.72
CA GLN A 127 16.52 -8.12 15.43
C GLN A 127 15.92 -7.26 14.30
N GLN A 128 14.59 -7.09 14.27
CA GLN A 128 13.96 -6.21 13.27
C GLN A 128 14.39 -4.75 13.42
N GLN A 129 14.46 -4.24 14.66
CA GLN A 129 14.94 -2.89 14.94
C GLN A 129 16.38 -2.71 14.44
N GLU A 130 17.30 -3.61 14.80
CA GLU A 130 18.71 -3.56 14.38
C GLU A 130 18.85 -3.59 12.86
N GLU A 131 18.29 -4.62 12.19
CA GLU A 131 18.39 -4.80 10.75
C GLU A 131 17.80 -3.62 9.96
N TYR A 132 16.60 -3.14 10.32
CA TYR A 132 15.99 -2.02 9.60
C TYR A 132 16.65 -0.68 9.90
N GLN A 133 17.17 -0.45 11.11
CA GLN A 133 17.92 0.78 11.42
C GLN A 133 19.26 0.80 10.71
N ASP A 134 19.98 -0.32 10.64
CA ASP A 134 21.23 -0.43 9.87
C ASP A 134 21.00 -0.32 8.37
N ALA A 135 19.95 -0.96 7.83
CA ALA A 135 19.53 -0.75 6.45
C ALA A 135 19.20 0.72 6.16
N GLN A 136 18.57 1.45 7.11
CA GLN A 136 18.32 2.89 6.94
C GLN A 136 19.59 3.76 7.00
N LYS A 137 20.64 3.35 7.73
CA LYS A 137 21.95 4.02 7.71
C LYS A 137 22.65 3.87 6.35
N GLN A 138 22.42 2.75 5.66
CA GLN A 138 22.99 2.47 4.33
C GLN A 138 22.17 3.12 3.20
N ASP A 139 20.87 2.84 3.12
CA ASP A 139 19.92 3.48 2.20
C ASP A 139 18.53 3.60 2.86
N ALA A 140 18.27 4.77 3.42
CA ALA A 140 17.00 5.12 4.04
C ALA A 140 15.79 5.02 3.09
N MET A 141 15.97 5.15 1.78
CA MET A 141 14.87 5.03 0.81
C MET A 141 14.60 3.57 0.44
N GLN A 142 15.63 2.75 0.31
CA GLN A 142 15.48 1.32 0.04
C GLN A 142 14.86 0.60 1.25
N ALA A 143 15.37 0.83 2.46
CA ALA A 143 14.86 0.21 3.68
C ALA A 143 13.37 0.56 3.95
N LYS A 144 12.96 1.82 3.70
CA LYS A 144 11.57 2.27 3.89
C LYS A 144 10.57 1.67 2.90
N GLN A 145 10.99 0.87 1.92
CA GLN A 145 10.06 0.12 1.06
C GLN A 145 9.47 -1.11 1.76
N TYR A 146 10.13 -1.61 2.81
CA TYR A 146 9.70 -2.78 3.59
C TYR A 146 8.97 -2.40 4.90
N LEU A 147 8.92 -1.10 5.22
CA LEU A 147 8.28 -0.55 6.42
C LEU A 147 7.00 0.20 6.06
N ILE A 148 6.03 0.18 6.98
CA ILE A 148 4.88 1.08 6.96
C ILE A 148 5.28 2.30 7.79
N THR A 149 5.50 3.45 7.14
CA THR A 149 5.85 4.70 7.86
C THR A 149 4.57 5.48 8.16
N THR A 150 4.28 5.73 9.43
CA THR A 150 3.13 6.55 9.85
C THR A 150 3.58 7.87 10.46
N SER A 151 2.92 8.98 10.13
CA SER A 151 3.14 10.30 10.73
C SER A 151 2.00 10.71 11.64
N LEU A 152 2.37 11.21 12.83
CA LEU A 152 1.52 11.99 13.72
C LEU A 152 2.01 13.44 13.71
N CYS A 153 1.12 14.40 13.49
CA CYS A 153 1.46 15.83 13.50
C CYS A 153 1.29 16.40 14.91
N GLN A 154 2.26 17.19 15.38
CA GLN A 154 2.23 17.87 16.69
C GLN A 154 1.99 16.91 17.88
N ILE A 155 2.64 15.75 17.85
CA ILE A 155 2.73 14.81 18.98
C ILE A 155 4.21 14.68 19.33
N ASP A 156 4.54 14.79 20.61
CA ASP A 156 5.90 14.65 21.12
C ASP A 156 6.17 13.19 21.52
N LEU A 157 7.43 12.73 21.43
CA LEU A 157 7.81 11.35 21.76
C LEU A 157 7.47 10.95 23.21
N ALA A 158 7.31 11.93 24.11
CA ALA A 158 6.95 11.74 25.51
C ALA A 158 5.43 11.71 25.80
N ASP A 159 4.56 11.73 24.78
CA ASP A 159 3.10 11.67 25.00
C ASP A 159 2.68 10.32 25.60
N PRO A 160 2.09 10.28 26.82
CA PRO A 160 1.81 9.04 27.55
C PRO A 160 0.68 8.20 26.93
N ARG A 161 0.07 8.65 25.83
CA ARG A 161 -0.92 7.89 25.05
C ARG A 161 -0.28 7.14 23.88
N LEU A 162 1.02 7.30 23.65
CA LEU A 162 1.73 6.55 22.64
C LEU A 162 1.80 5.06 23.02
N PRO A 163 1.73 4.15 22.04
CA PRO A 163 1.99 2.74 22.24
C PRO A 163 3.48 2.48 22.51
N ASP A 164 3.77 1.53 23.40
CA ASP A 164 5.13 1.05 23.64
C ASP A 164 5.70 0.39 22.37
N GLU A 165 7.03 0.46 22.16
CA GLU A 165 7.70 -0.30 21.09
C GLU A 165 7.43 -1.81 21.27
N GLY A 166 7.29 -2.53 20.15
CA GLY A 166 6.85 -3.93 20.14
C GLY A 166 5.34 -4.14 20.24
N SER A 167 4.56 -3.11 20.60
CA SER A 167 3.09 -3.20 20.59
C SER A 167 2.57 -3.53 19.19
N VAL A 168 1.63 -4.47 19.11
CA VAL A 168 0.79 -4.62 17.92
C VAL A 168 -0.31 -3.58 18.01
N ILE A 169 -0.37 -2.68 17.04
CA ILE A 169 -1.36 -1.62 16.95
C ILE A 169 -2.30 -1.83 15.77
N THR A 170 -3.53 -1.33 15.90
CA THR A 170 -4.41 -1.04 14.77
C THR A 170 -4.52 0.47 14.60
N LEU A 171 -4.54 0.96 13.35
CA LEU A 171 -4.76 2.37 13.06
C LEU A 171 -5.69 2.61 11.88
N THR A 172 -6.35 3.77 11.90
CA THR A 172 -7.14 4.30 10.77
C THR A 172 -6.39 5.46 10.10
N PRO A 173 -5.96 5.34 8.84
CA PRO A 173 -5.20 6.41 8.18
C PRO A 173 -6.11 7.61 7.84
N THR A 174 -5.66 8.82 8.17
CA THR A 174 -6.29 10.06 7.69
C THR A 174 -5.80 10.44 6.29
N LYS A 175 -4.62 9.96 5.90
CA LYS A 175 -4.04 10.04 4.55
C LYS A 175 -3.26 8.77 4.26
N MET A 176 -3.23 8.36 2.98
CA MET A 176 -2.43 7.24 2.50
C MET A 176 -1.72 7.66 1.21
N ARG A 177 -0.48 7.25 1.02
CA ARG A 177 0.23 7.39 -0.27
C ARG A 177 1.33 6.35 -0.41
N VAL A 178 1.67 6.02 -1.65
CA VAL A 178 2.92 5.36 -2.01
C VAL A 178 3.86 6.45 -2.54
N TYR A 179 5.05 6.58 -1.97
CA TYR A 179 6.09 7.49 -2.46
C TYR A 179 7.40 6.74 -2.61
N ARG A 180 7.92 6.63 -3.85
CA ARG A 180 9.10 5.81 -4.19
C ARG A 180 8.99 4.40 -3.59
N ASN A 181 7.87 3.73 -3.84
CA ASN A 181 7.48 2.41 -3.29
C ASN A 181 7.30 2.31 -1.76
N CYS A 182 7.69 3.31 -0.96
CA CYS A 182 7.42 3.35 0.49
C CYS A 182 5.94 3.58 0.77
N VAL A 183 5.36 2.81 1.70
CA VAL A 183 4.03 3.06 2.23
C VAL A 183 4.13 4.19 3.27
N GLN A 184 3.45 5.31 3.01
CA GLN A 184 3.40 6.45 3.93
C GLN A 184 1.96 6.78 4.29
N LEU A 185 1.69 6.80 5.59
CA LEU A 185 0.38 7.08 6.17
C LEU A 185 0.46 8.32 7.07
N ASP A 186 -0.59 9.12 7.10
CA ASP A 186 -0.80 10.09 8.18
C ASP A 186 -1.95 9.56 9.04
N THR A 187 -1.91 9.79 10.36
CA THR A 187 -3.05 9.52 11.25
C THR A 187 -3.10 10.50 12.43
N LYS A 188 -4.09 10.32 13.32
CA LYS A 188 -4.20 11.02 14.61
C LYS A 188 -4.01 10.00 15.72
N LEU A 189 -3.46 10.42 16.86
CA LEU A 189 -3.16 9.51 17.97
C LEU A 189 -4.41 8.73 18.48
N HIS A 190 -5.59 9.38 18.50
CA HIS A 190 -6.86 8.71 18.88
C HIS A 190 -7.40 7.70 17.85
N ASN A 191 -6.82 7.63 16.65
CA ASN A 191 -7.14 6.59 15.67
C ASN A 191 -6.26 5.33 15.83
N ILE A 192 -5.32 5.34 16.78
CA ILE A 192 -4.44 4.21 17.11
C ILE A 192 -5.01 3.48 18.33
N THR A 193 -5.06 2.15 18.25
CA THR A 193 -5.47 1.26 19.34
C THR A 193 -4.45 0.14 19.50
N VAL A 194 -3.93 -0.06 20.71
CA VAL A 194 -3.08 -1.21 21.06
C VAL A 194 -3.95 -2.47 21.10
N VAL A 195 -3.56 -3.48 20.31
CA VAL A 195 -4.18 -4.82 20.30
C VAL A 195 -3.45 -5.73 21.27
N THR A 196 -2.12 -5.72 21.22
CA THR A 196 -1.25 -6.53 22.07
C THR A 196 -0.08 -5.66 22.53
N LYS A 197 0.25 -5.70 23.82
CA LYS A 197 1.45 -5.06 24.39
C LYS A 197 2.71 -5.86 24.02
N PRO A 198 3.92 -5.26 24.07
CA PRO A 198 5.17 -6.01 23.95
C PRO A 198 5.22 -7.18 24.94
N LEU A 199 5.80 -8.29 24.50
CA LEU A 199 5.81 -9.55 25.27
C LEU A 199 6.84 -9.57 26.41
N ASN A 200 7.85 -8.68 26.39
CA ASN A 200 8.71 -8.33 27.52
C ASN A 200 9.18 -6.86 27.35
N PRO A 201 9.33 -6.10 28.45
CA PRO A 201 10.06 -4.81 28.49
C PRO A 201 11.56 -5.00 28.79
#